data_AF-A0AA40BGS3-F1
#
_entry.id   AF-A0AA40BGS3-F1
#
_cell.length_a   1.000
_cell.length_b   1.000
_cell.length_c   1.000
_cell.angle_alpha   90.00
_cell.angle_beta   90.00
_cell.angle_gamma   90.00
#
_symmetry.space_group_name_H-M   'P 1'
#
loop_
_entity.id
_entity.type
_entity.pdbx_description
1 polymer ?
#
loop_
_entity_poly.entity_id
_entity_poly.type
_entity_poly.pdbx_seq_one_letter_code
_entity_poly.pdbx_strand_id
1 'polypeptide(L)'
;MSTTGEASFKAAQTALKDAFRTGKFPTDLASVVKGKTTDVDGFIKWLDTNTPARRSPCSAADALTKLKATNFADFAAVVTLADAIDGGEPIPLFKTADREYVVVTTRPVLSVAGESITATTAPPPGSKVSVHPYVYDLVQTSATGGTLALPRFAYALGVLKTRALNPTADTPYEETNYGVVVDVAGTSHAVWLVYNRAPYDVETGEKAVADPAEMPAVFAGVGAPNPDAAQAVAALKDWSVTALLAQTVVEGLVKSTARRGAVAAKAAWIDDLAKVVTLTNLPPPRAAPQAP
;
A
#
# COMPACT_ATOMS: atom_id res chain seq x y z
N MET A 1 -1.67 24.68 -7.90
CA MET A 1 -0.55 25.37 -7.20
C MET A 1 -0.12 24.58 -5.95
N SER A 2 1.16 24.23 -5.81
CA SER A 2 1.70 23.29 -4.80
C SER A 2 2.17 23.96 -3.50
N THR A 3 1.31 24.75 -2.84
CA THR A 3 1.68 25.48 -1.61
C THR A 3 1.47 24.67 -0.32
N THR A 4 0.60 23.66 -0.34
CA THR A 4 0.20 22.93 0.88
C THR A 4 1.27 21.93 1.36
N GLY A 5 1.97 21.26 0.43
CA GLY A 5 3.02 20.29 0.76
C GLY A 5 4.29 20.94 1.30
N GLU A 6 4.67 22.11 0.78
CA GLU A 6 5.87 22.83 1.19
C GLU A 6 5.69 23.52 2.56
N ALA A 7 4.49 24.06 2.82
CA ALA A 7 4.12 24.61 4.12
C ALA A 7 4.08 23.51 5.20
N SER A 8 3.51 22.35 4.88
CA SER A 8 3.44 21.20 5.81
C SER A 8 4.82 20.62 6.10
N PHE A 9 5.70 20.56 5.09
CA PHE A 9 7.08 20.11 5.27
C PHE A 9 7.90 21.10 6.11
N LYS A 10 7.76 22.41 5.90
CA LYS A 10 8.40 23.44 6.74
C LYS A 10 7.87 23.44 8.18
N ALA A 11 6.58 23.16 8.37
CA ALA A 11 5.99 23.01 9.71
C ALA A 11 6.57 21.77 10.41
N ALA A 12 6.68 20.63 9.71
CA ALA A 12 7.30 19.43 10.24
C ALA A 12 8.79 19.63 10.56
N GLN A 13 9.55 20.32 9.70
CA GLN A 13 10.94 20.68 9.99
C GLN A 13 11.06 21.60 11.21
N THR A 14 10.16 22.57 11.36
CA THR A 14 10.12 23.47 12.53
C THR A 14 9.80 22.71 13.81
N ALA A 15 8.80 21.82 13.78
CA ALA A 15 8.44 20.98 14.92
C ALA A 15 9.59 20.04 15.33
N LEU A 16 10.32 19.49 14.35
CA LEU A 16 11.50 18.67 14.59
C LEU A 16 12.65 19.48 15.22
N LYS A 17 12.86 20.72 14.75
CA LYS A 17 13.85 21.66 15.31
C LYS A 17 13.53 22.00 16.77
N ASP A 18 12.27 22.25 17.09
CA ASP A 18 11.84 22.57 18.45
C ASP A 18 11.89 21.36 19.38
N ALA A 19 11.53 20.17 18.90
CA ALA A 19 11.67 18.93 19.67
C ALA A 19 13.14 18.64 20.02
N PHE A 20 14.07 18.92 19.10
CA PHE A 20 15.51 18.78 19.35
C PHE A 20 16.02 19.80 20.38
N ARG A 21 15.67 21.08 20.24
CA ARG A 21 16.09 22.14 21.17
C ARG A 21 15.58 21.91 22.58
N THR A 22 14.36 21.40 22.69
CA THR A 22 13.70 21.17 23.99
C THR A 22 14.00 19.79 24.59
N GLY A 23 14.79 18.94 23.90
CA GLY A 23 15.11 17.60 24.35
C GLY A 23 13.93 16.63 24.38
N LYS A 24 12.82 16.95 23.69
CA LYS A 24 11.55 16.21 23.68
C LYS A 24 11.44 15.21 22.52
N PHE A 25 12.54 14.57 22.14
CA PHE A 25 12.43 13.42 21.24
C PHE A 25 11.86 12.22 22.00
N PRO A 26 11.08 11.35 21.33
CA PRO A 26 10.95 9.97 21.77
C PRO A 26 12.36 9.40 22.00
N THR A 27 12.60 8.79 23.16
CA THR A 27 13.94 8.33 23.62
C THR A 27 14.68 7.50 22.56
N ASP A 28 13.95 6.74 21.75
CA ASP A 28 14.50 5.88 20.71
C ASP A 28 15.04 6.69 19.52
N LEU A 29 14.34 7.76 19.13
CA LEU A 29 14.77 8.67 18.06
C LEU A 29 15.93 9.54 18.53
N ALA A 30 15.91 9.99 19.79
CA ALA A 30 16.98 10.79 20.38
C ALA A 30 18.33 10.07 20.32
N SER A 31 18.32 8.76 20.54
CA SER A 31 19.51 7.90 20.54
C SER A 31 20.12 7.75 19.15
N VAL A 32 19.27 7.56 18.13
CA VAL A 32 19.69 7.46 16.72
C VAL A 32 20.22 8.80 16.20
N VAL A 33 19.53 9.89 16.53
CA VAL A 33 19.90 11.25 16.11
C VAL A 33 21.22 11.68 16.77
N LYS A 34 21.36 11.51 18.09
CA LYS A 34 22.61 11.83 18.83
C LYS A 34 23.81 10.98 18.39
N GLY A 35 23.57 9.75 17.92
CA GLY A 35 24.61 8.88 17.38
C GLY A 35 25.12 9.28 15.98
N LYS A 36 24.48 10.24 15.30
CA LYS A 36 24.85 10.68 13.95
C LYS A 36 25.23 12.16 13.86
N THR A 37 24.75 13.00 14.77
CA THR A 37 24.97 14.45 14.78
C THR A 37 24.70 15.03 16.17
N THR A 38 25.29 16.19 16.46
CA THR A 38 25.07 16.94 17.71
C THR A 38 24.08 18.09 17.58
N ASP A 39 23.62 18.41 16.36
CA ASP A 39 22.64 19.47 16.11
C ASP A 39 21.64 19.12 14.99
N VAL A 40 20.53 19.89 14.92
CA VAL A 40 19.41 19.65 13.99
C VAL A 40 19.81 19.88 12.55
N ASP A 41 20.59 20.91 12.26
CA ASP A 41 20.95 21.24 10.89
C ASP A 41 21.91 20.18 10.33
N GLY A 42 22.75 19.58 11.18
CA GLY A 42 23.52 18.38 10.90
C GLY A 42 22.65 17.13 10.71
N PHE A 43 21.53 17.00 11.44
CA PHE A 43 20.56 15.90 11.23
C PHE A 43 19.81 16.05 9.92
N ILE A 44 19.33 17.26 9.60
CA ILE A 44 18.65 17.55 8.34
C ILE A 44 19.64 17.38 7.18
N LYS A 45 20.87 17.87 7.30
CA LYS A 45 21.90 17.66 6.27
C LYS A 45 22.26 16.18 6.12
N TRP A 46 22.34 15.43 7.22
CA TRP A 46 22.53 13.98 7.18
C TRP A 46 21.35 13.30 6.50
N LEU A 47 20.10 13.66 6.83
CA LEU A 47 18.91 13.19 6.13
C LEU A 47 18.99 13.56 4.65
N ASP A 48 19.26 14.79 4.26
CA ASP A 48 19.34 15.20 2.86
C ASP A 48 20.44 14.43 2.09
N THR A 49 21.52 14.05 2.77
CA THR A 49 22.64 13.29 2.18
C THR A 49 22.40 11.77 2.16
N ASN A 50 21.59 11.24 3.08
CA ASN A 50 21.37 9.79 3.28
C ASN A 50 19.93 9.35 2.97
N THR A 51 19.02 10.30 2.74
CA THR A 51 17.72 10.04 2.12
C THR A 51 18.05 9.68 0.68
N PRO A 52 17.67 8.48 0.21
CA PRO A 52 17.82 8.11 -1.18
C PRO A 52 17.28 9.27 -2.03
N ALA A 53 18.07 9.77 -2.98
CA ALA A 53 17.62 10.80 -3.90
C ALA A 53 16.21 10.42 -4.37
N ARG A 54 15.25 11.37 -4.34
CA ARG A 54 13.88 11.14 -4.84
C ARG A 54 14.02 10.44 -6.19
N ARG A 55 13.69 9.15 -6.22
CA ARG A 55 13.87 8.35 -7.42
C ARG A 55 13.03 9.01 -8.51
N SER A 56 13.57 9.09 -9.72
CA SER A 56 12.84 9.64 -10.86
C SER A 56 11.46 8.98 -10.91
N PRO A 57 10.36 9.76 -11.08
CA PRO A 57 9.02 9.19 -11.12
C PRO A 57 8.96 8.07 -12.15
N CYS A 58 8.58 6.86 -11.71
CA CYS A 58 8.40 5.74 -12.61
C CYS A 58 7.15 6.00 -13.46
N SER A 59 7.25 5.86 -14.79
CA SER A 59 6.08 5.96 -15.66
C SER A 59 5.10 4.83 -15.37
N ALA A 60 3.81 5.03 -15.66
CA ALA A 60 2.81 3.98 -15.45
C ALA A 60 3.13 2.69 -16.25
N ALA A 61 3.69 2.85 -17.46
CA ALA A 61 4.09 1.74 -18.32
C ALA A 61 5.28 0.95 -17.75
N ASP A 62 6.30 1.66 -17.23
CA ASP A 62 7.45 1.03 -16.60
C ASP A 62 7.08 0.34 -15.29
N ALA A 63 6.21 0.96 -14.49
CA ALA A 63 5.72 0.39 -13.25
C ALA A 63 4.99 -0.93 -13.52
N LEU A 64 4.10 -0.96 -14.51
CA LEU A 64 3.38 -2.17 -14.90
C LEU A 64 4.32 -3.24 -15.49
N THR A 65 5.34 -2.84 -16.26
CA THR A 65 6.35 -3.77 -16.79
C THR A 65 7.14 -4.43 -15.66
N LYS A 66 7.61 -3.64 -14.68
CA LYS A 66 8.30 -4.15 -13.49
C LYS A 66 7.39 -5.06 -12.67
N LEU A 67 6.14 -4.67 -12.47
CA LEU A 67 5.15 -5.45 -11.73
C LEU A 67 4.94 -6.83 -12.36
N LYS A 68 4.76 -6.90 -13.70
CA LYS A 68 4.58 -8.15 -14.45
C LYS A 68 5.82 -9.05 -14.46
N ALA A 69 7.01 -8.45 -14.41
CA ALA A 69 8.28 -9.19 -14.42
C ALA A 69 8.71 -9.65 -13.02
N THR A 70 8.05 -9.17 -11.96
CA THR A 70 8.46 -9.46 -10.58
C THR A 70 8.09 -10.88 -10.20
N ASN A 71 9.09 -11.62 -9.71
CA ASN A 71 8.85 -12.87 -9.02
C ASN A 71 8.42 -12.57 -7.58
N PHE A 72 7.12 -12.68 -7.28
CA PHE A 72 6.62 -12.42 -5.93
C PHE A 72 7.08 -13.44 -4.87
N ALA A 73 7.73 -14.54 -5.28
CA ALA A 73 8.42 -15.47 -4.38
C ALA A 73 9.80 -14.97 -3.93
N ASP A 74 10.39 -13.99 -4.64
CA ASP A 74 11.65 -13.36 -4.28
C ASP A 74 11.38 -12.07 -3.50
N PHE A 75 11.61 -12.11 -2.19
CA PHE A 75 11.31 -10.96 -1.33
C PHE A 75 12.19 -9.75 -1.64
N ALA A 76 13.46 -9.95 -2.02
CA ALA A 76 14.33 -8.85 -2.43
C ALA A 76 13.82 -8.20 -3.72
N ALA A 77 13.28 -8.99 -4.65
CA ALA A 77 12.62 -8.47 -5.85
C ALA A 77 11.35 -7.67 -5.50
N VAL A 78 10.53 -8.13 -4.55
CA VAL A 78 9.33 -7.41 -4.08
C VAL A 78 9.70 -6.07 -3.44
N VAL A 79 10.73 -6.02 -2.59
CA VAL A 79 11.22 -4.77 -1.99
C VAL A 79 11.74 -3.82 -3.07
N THR A 80 12.53 -4.35 -4.01
CA THR A 80 13.09 -3.58 -5.13
C THR A 80 11.99 -3.01 -6.01
N LEU A 81 10.96 -3.79 -6.32
CA LEU A 81 9.77 -3.36 -7.05
C LEU A 81 9.08 -2.22 -6.31
N ALA A 82 8.75 -2.42 -5.04
CA ALA A 82 8.01 -1.45 -4.25
C ALA A 82 8.74 -0.11 -4.22
N ASP A 83 10.04 -0.11 -3.97
CA ASP A 83 10.82 1.12 -3.95
C ASP A 83 11.02 1.73 -5.35
N ALA A 84 10.88 0.96 -6.43
CA ALA A 84 11.00 1.46 -7.79
C ALA A 84 9.72 2.15 -8.28
N ILE A 85 8.55 1.73 -7.80
CA ILE A 85 7.25 2.24 -8.26
C ILE A 85 6.62 3.24 -7.30
N ASP A 86 7.13 3.35 -6.07
CA ASP A 86 6.60 4.27 -5.04
C ASP A 86 6.67 5.74 -5.50
N GLY A 87 5.56 6.45 -5.37
CA GLY A 87 5.46 7.85 -5.82
C GLY A 87 5.57 8.07 -7.33
N GLY A 88 5.43 7.00 -8.14
CA GLY A 88 5.38 7.08 -9.60
C GLY A 88 4.07 7.65 -10.15
N GLU A 89 3.94 7.64 -11.48
CA GLU A 89 2.68 8.03 -12.15
C GLU A 89 1.54 7.04 -11.81
N PRO A 90 0.30 7.53 -11.63
CA PRO A 90 -0.85 6.64 -11.41
C PRO A 90 -1.03 5.65 -12.55
N ILE A 91 -1.21 4.36 -12.22
CA ILE A 91 -1.38 3.29 -13.20
C ILE A 91 -2.87 3.20 -13.58
N PRO A 92 -3.27 3.49 -14.83
CA PRO A 92 -4.67 3.44 -15.23
C PRO A 92 -5.25 2.03 -15.14
N LEU A 93 -6.45 1.87 -14.59
CA LEU A 93 -7.13 0.58 -14.48
C LEU A 93 -8.30 0.46 -15.46
N PHE A 94 -9.27 1.37 -15.36
CA PHE A 94 -10.44 1.44 -16.25
C PHE A 94 -11.02 2.87 -16.30
N LYS A 95 -11.96 3.10 -17.22
CA LYS A 95 -12.69 4.36 -17.36
C LYS A 95 -14.19 4.08 -17.52
N THR A 96 -15.01 4.99 -17.00
CA THR A 96 -16.45 5.07 -17.28
C THR A 96 -16.71 6.18 -18.29
N ALA A 97 -17.97 6.50 -18.57
CA ALA A 97 -18.34 7.61 -19.46
C ALA A 97 -17.87 8.99 -18.95
N ASP A 98 -17.69 9.13 -17.64
CA ASP A 98 -17.49 10.40 -16.95
C ASP A 98 -16.27 10.43 -16.02
N ARG A 99 -15.72 9.26 -15.65
CA ARG A 99 -14.62 9.15 -14.69
C ARG A 99 -13.51 8.22 -15.17
N GLU A 100 -12.30 8.49 -14.72
CA GLU A 100 -11.18 7.55 -14.77
C GLU A 100 -10.89 6.96 -13.39
N TYR A 101 -10.37 5.74 -13.39
CA TYR A 101 -9.96 5.00 -12.21
C TYR A 101 -8.51 4.57 -12.38
N VAL A 102 -7.67 4.98 -11.42
CA VAL A 102 -6.22 4.79 -11.46
C VAL A 102 -5.73 4.22 -10.14
N VAL A 103 -4.60 3.51 -10.19
CA VAL A 103 -3.92 2.97 -9.02
C VAL A 103 -2.75 3.89 -8.68
N VAL A 104 -2.82 4.53 -7.52
CA VAL A 104 -1.74 5.35 -7.00
C VAL A 104 -0.89 4.49 -6.08
N THR A 105 0.35 4.21 -6.49
CA THR A 105 1.32 3.44 -5.71
C THR A 105 1.71 4.24 -4.47
N THR A 106 1.34 3.74 -3.30
CA THR A 106 1.58 4.39 -2.02
C THR A 106 1.58 3.36 -0.90
N ARG A 107 2.14 3.71 0.26
CA ARG A 107 2.18 2.87 1.45
C ARG A 107 1.87 3.73 2.70
N PRO A 108 1.09 3.22 3.67
CA PRO A 108 0.37 1.92 3.67
C PRO A 108 -0.87 1.93 2.76
N VAL A 109 -1.24 0.76 2.21
CA VAL A 109 -2.42 0.60 1.32
C VAL A 109 -3.68 0.22 2.10
N LEU A 110 -3.55 -0.74 3.02
CA LEU A 110 -4.63 -1.21 3.88
C LEU A 110 -4.24 -1.02 5.34
N SER A 111 -5.23 -0.72 6.18
CA SER A 111 -5.03 -0.67 7.63
C SER A 111 -4.93 -2.09 8.18
N VAL A 112 -3.85 -2.36 8.91
CA VAL A 112 -3.62 -3.67 9.53
C VAL A 112 -4.43 -3.81 10.82
N ALA A 113 -5.17 -4.92 10.93
CA ALA A 113 -5.86 -5.33 12.14
C ALA A 113 -4.88 -6.04 13.09
N GLY A 114 -4.82 -5.60 14.35
CA GLY A 114 -3.95 -6.17 15.38
C GLY A 114 -2.89 -5.21 15.90
N GLU A 115 -2.01 -5.72 16.77
CA GLU A 115 -1.03 -4.94 17.53
C GLU A 115 -0.17 -4.06 16.63
N SER A 116 -0.05 -2.80 17.03
CA SER A 116 0.89 -1.84 16.47
C SER A 116 2.27 -2.52 16.42
N ILE A 117 2.88 -2.57 15.24
CA ILE A 117 4.27 -3.00 15.12
C ILE A 117 5.10 -1.86 15.71
N THR A 118 5.14 -1.77 17.04
CA THR A 118 6.07 -0.90 17.75
C THR A 118 7.45 -1.34 17.34
N ALA A 119 8.14 -0.48 16.60
CA ALA A 119 9.55 -0.63 16.26
C ALA A 119 10.39 -0.47 17.53
N THR A 120 10.27 -1.41 18.46
CA THR A 120 10.96 -1.35 19.74
C THR A 120 11.55 -2.72 20.03
N THR A 121 12.87 -2.72 20.19
CA THR A 121 13.75 -3.86 20.49
C THR A 121 13.90 -4.93 19.42
N ALA A 122 15.13 -5.43 19.28
CA ALA A 122 15.42 -6.57 18.42
C ALA A 122 14.44 -7.71 18.75
N PRO A 123 13.83 -8.37 17.74
CA PRO A 123 12.91 -9.46 18.00
C PRO A 123 13.61 -10.52 18.87
N PRO A 124 12.97 -11.08 19.90
CA PRO A 124 13.54 -12.20 20.65
C PRO A 124 13.98 -13.33 19.69
N PRO A 125 15.05 -14.08 20.02
CA PRO A 125 15.45 -15.25 19.22
C PRO A 125 14.26 -16.19 19.00
N GLY A 126 13.94 -16.50 17.74
CA GLY A 126 12.76 -17.28 17.36
C GLY A 126 11.50 -16.48 17.04
N SER A 127 11.57 -15.14 17.04
CA SER A 127 10.46 -14.30 16.58
C SER A 127 10.23 -14.43 15.09
N LYS A 128 8.96 -14.55 14.70
CA LYS A 128 8.54 -14.54 13.31
C LYS A 128 8.97 -13.23 12.64
N VAL A 129 9.47 -13.31 11.41
CA VAL A 129 9.82 -12.13 10.60
C VAL A 129 8.57 -11.71 9.80
N SER A 130 8.16 -10.45 9.97
CA SER A 130 7.02 -9.87 9.23
C SER A 130 7.48 -9.36 7.86
N VAL A 131 6.66 -9.59 6.83
CA VAL A 131 6.86 -9.05 5.47
C VAL A 131 6.02 -7.79 5.20
N HIS A 132 5.31 -7.29 6.21
CA HIS A 132 4.63 -6.00 6.17
C HIS A 132 5.65 -4.85 6.01
N PRO A 133 5.38 -3.78 5.24
CA PRO A 133 4.11 -3.42 4.58
C PRO A 133 3.92 -3.96 3.15
N TYR A 134 4.81 -4.83 2.66
CA TYR A 134 4.82 -5.24 1.25
C TYR A 134 3.77 -6.30 0.93
N VAL A 135 3.58 -7.27 1.82
CA VAL A 135 2.61 -8.36 1.67
C VAL A 135 1.70 -8.41 2.90
N TYR A 136 0.40 -8.49 2.67
CA TYR A 136 -0.62 -8.67 3.70
C TYR A 136 -1.11 -10.12 3.74
N ASP A 137 -1.51 -10.59 4.93
CA ASP A 137 -2.37 -11.78 5.10
C ASP A 137 -3.82 -11.29 5.15
N LEU A 138 -4.58 -11.57 4.09
CA LEU A 138 -5.97 -11.18 3.95
C LEU A 138 -6.87 -12.25 4.54
N VAL A 139 -7.66 -11.85 5.54
CA VAL A 139 -8.57 -12.74 6.25
C VAL A 139 -10.00 -12.25 6.07
N GLN A 140 -10.86 -13.15 5.61
CA GLN A 140 -12.30 -12.92 5.66
C GLN A 140 -12.78 -13.09 7.10
N THR A 141 -13.33 -12.02 7.68
CA THR A 141 -13.72 -11.96 9.10
C THR A 141 -15.22 -12.16 9.33
N SER A 142 -16.03 -12.09 8.26
CA SER A 142 -17.43 -12.49 8.30
C SER A 142 -17.76 -13.41 7.12
N ALA A 143 -18.47 -14.50 7.40
CA ALA A 143 -18.87 -15.46 6.38
C ALA A 143 -19.99 -14.89 5.52
N THR A 144 -19.69 -14.59 4.25
CA THR A 144 -20.70 -14.31 3.23
C THR A 144 -20.14 -14.58 1.83
N GLY A 145 -21.07 -14.91 0.93
CA GLY A 145 -20.82 -15.52 -0.37
C GLY A 145 -19.85 -14.79 -1.32
N GLY A 146 -19.32 -15.60 -2.23
CA GLY A 146 -18.44 -15.28 -3.35
C GLY A 146 -17.90 -16.60 -3.91
N THR A 147 -17.88 -16.78 -5.23
CA THR A 147 -17.51 -18.06 -5.88
C THR A 147 -16.00 -18.30 -5.91
N LEU A 148 -15.19 -17.23 -5.94
CA LEU A 148 -13.73 -17.29 -6.04
C LEU A 148 -13.05 -16.96 -4.71
N ALA A 149 -12.20 -17.84 -4.18
CA ALA A 149 -11.51 -17.64 -2.91
C ALA A 149 -10.68 -16.34 -2.90
N LEU A 150 -10.77 -15.56 -1.81
CA LEU A 150 -9.93 -14.39 -1.59
C LEU A 150 -8.45 -14.84 -1.52
N PRO A 151 -7.50 -14.14 -2.16
CA PRO A 151 -6.09 -14.48 -2.03
C PRO A 151 -5.67 -14.28 -0.58
N ARG A 152 -5.09 -15.30 0.03
CA ARG A 152 -4.63 -15.22 1.41
C ARG A 152 -3.45 -14.28 1.56
N PHE A 153 -2.46 -14.34 0.65
CA PHE A 153 -1.29 -13.46 0.69
C PHE A 153 -1.28 -12.56 -0.53
N ALA A 154 -1.26 -11.25 -0.29
CA ALA A 154 -1.37 -10.28 -1.37
C ALA A 154 -0.35 -9.15 -1.23
N TYR A 155 0.31 -8.82 -2.34
CA TYR A 155 1.22 -7.69 -2.44
C TYR A 155 0.42 -6.39 -2.49
N ALA A 156 0.81 -5.43 -1.66
CA ALA A 156 0.18 -4.13 -1.56
C ALA A 156 0.68 -3.20 -2.67
N LEU A 157 -0.12 -3.03 -3.73
CA LEU A 157 0.31 -2.23 -4.89
C LEU A 157 0.08 -0.74 -4.68
N GLY A 158 -1.12 -0.36 -4.22
CA GLY A 158 -1.50 1.04 -4.11
C GLY A 158 -2.97 1.23 -3.79
N VAL A 159 -3.44 2.47 -3.78
CA VAL A 159 -4.87 2.79 -3.56
C VAL A 159 -5.55 3.09 -4.89
N LEU A 160 -6.80 2.66 -5.03
CA LEU A 160 -7.63 3.02 -6.17
C LEU A 160 -8.19 4.42 -5.93
N LYS A 161 -7.94 5.31 -6.89
CA LYS A 161 -8.50 6.66 -6.89
C LYS A 161 -9.26 6.92 -8.17
N THR A 162 -10.13 7.94 -8.12
CA THR A 162 -10.96 8.31 -9.26
C THR A 162 -10.97 9.81 -9.48
N ARG A 163 -11.20 10.24 -10.72
CA ARG A 163 -11.37 11.64 -11.10
C ARG A 163 -12.30 11.75 -12.30
N ALA A 164 -13.00 12.87 -12.43
CA ALA A 164 -13.74 13.17 -13.66
C ALA A 164 -12.80 13.19 -14.88
N LEU A 165 -13.29 12.77 -16.06
CA LEU A 165 -12.50 12.74 -17.30
C LEU A 165 -12.16 14.13 -17.85
N ASN A 166 -13.00 15.12 -17.54
CA ASN A 166 -12.76 16.54 -17.87
C ASN A 166 -12.54 17.33 -16.58
N PRO A 167 -11.44 17.06 -15.83
CA PRO A 167 -11.16 17.80 -14.62
C PRO A 167 -10.75 19.22 -14.98
N THR A 168 -11.03 20.16 -14.08
CA THR A 168 -10.27 21.43 -14.12
C THR A 168 -8.80 21.13 -13.81
N ALA A 169 -7.88 22.00 -14.24
CA ALA A 169 -6.43 21.74 -14.15
C ALA A 169 -5.94 21.36 -12.74
N ASP A 170 -6.64 21.80 -11.69
CA ASP A 170 -6.31 21.55 -10.29
C ASP A 170 -7.23 20.52 -9.59
N THR A 171 -8.10 19.79 -10.32
CA THR A 171 -8.99 18.79 -9.67
C THR A 171 -8.16 17.58 -9.20
N PRO A 172 -8.06 17.33 -7.89
CA PRO A 172 -7.31 16.18 -7.37
C PRO A 172 -8.05 14.88 -7.65
N TYR A 173 -7.34 13.75 -7.54
CA TYR A 173 -7.97 12.44 -7.47
C TYR A 173 -8.68 12.26 -6.12
N GLU A 174 -9.90 11.74 -6.17
CA GLU A 174 -10.72 11.37 -5.02
C GLU A 174 -10.42 9.94 -4.56
N GLU A 175 -10.41 9.72 -3.25
CA GLU A 175 -10.22 8.39 -2.66
C GLU A 175 -11.47 7.51 -2.86
N THR A 176 -11.26 6.24 -3.18
CA THR A 176 -12.35 5.24 -3.22
C THR A 176 -12.39 4.34 -1.99
N ASN A 177 -11.42 4.50 -1.07
CA ASN A 177 -11.13 3.60 0.05
C ASN A 177 -10.77 2.15 -0.34
N TYR A 178 -10.61 1.84 -1.63
CA TYR A 178 -10.12 0.53 -2.06
C TYR A 178 -8.60 0.50 -2.14
N GLY A 179 -8.00 -0.49 -1.50
CA GLY A 179 -6.65 -0.92 -1.78
C GLY A 179 -6.61 -1.86 -2.98
N VAL A 180 -5.63 -1.67 -3.85
CA VAL A 180 -5.30 -2.57 -4.96
C VAL A 180 -4.19 -3.50 -4.52
N VAL A 181 -4.45 -4.79 -4.62
CA VAL A 181 -3.52 -5.85 -4.20
C VAL A 181 -3.35 -6.90 -5.29
N VAL A 182 -2.20 -7.57 -5.29
CA VAL A 182 -1.88 -8.63 -6.26
C VAL A 182 -1.71 -9.94 -5.52
N ASP A 183 -2.39 -11.00 -5.97
CA ASP A 183 -2.20 -12.35 -5.43
C ASP A 183 -0.75 -12.83 -5.63
N VAL A 184 -0.06 -13.11 -4.51
CA VAL A 184 1.34 -13.50 -4.51
C VAL A 184 1.52 -14.98 -4.86
N ALA A 185 0.54 -15.82 -4.53
CA ALA A 185 0.66 -17.28 -4.67
C ALA A 185 0.00 -17.81 -5.95
N GLY A 186 -1.02 -17.14 -6.46
CA GLY A 186 -1.72 -17.54 -7.68
C GLY A 186 -0.84 -17.42 -8.92
N THR A 187 -0.86 -18.43 -9.80
CA THR A 187 -0.08 -18.45 -11.06
C THR A 187 -0.42 -17.33 -12.04
N SER A 188 -1.64 -16.79 -11.94
CA SER A 188 -2.09 -15.65 -12.75
C SER A 188 -1.78 -14.29 -12.12
N HIS A 189 -1.31 -14.26 -10.87
CA HIS A 189 -1.13 -13.07 -10.06
C HIS A 189 -2.32 -12.11 -10.17
N ALA A 190 -3.53 -12.62 -9.91
CA ALA A 190 -4.77 -11.86 -10.03
C ALA A 190 -4.71 -10.50 -9.30
N VAL A 191 -5.26 -9.45 -9.91
CA VAL A 191 -5.40 -8.12 -9.30
C VAL A 191 -6.76 -8.01 -8.62
N TRP A 192 -6.74 -7.67 -7.34
CA TRP A 192 -7.90 -7.55 -6.46
C TRP A 192 -8.03 -6.15 -5.89
N LEU A 193 -9.28 -5.75 -5.67
CA LEU A 193 -9.66 -4.59 -4.90
C LEU A 193 -10.15 -5.06 -3.55
N VAL A 194 -9.64 -4.46 -2.48
CA VAL A 194 -10.01 -4.76 -1.10
C VAL A 194 -10.37 -3.45 -0.41
N TYR A 195 -11.58 -3.38 0.12
CA TYR A 195 -12.07 -2.18 0.78
C TYR A 195 -11.37 -2.01 2.14
N ASN A 196 -10.77 -0.84 2.35
CA ASN A 196 -10.19 -0.48 3.64
C ASN A 196 -11.31 0.02 4.55
N ARG A 197 -11.76 -0.81 5.49
CA ARG A 197 -12.80 -0.44 6.48
C ARG A 197 -12.31 0.47 7.60
N ALA A 198 -11.01 0.63 7.76
CA ALA A 198 -10.42 1.41 8.85
C ALA A 198 -9.33 2.37 8.37
N PRO A 199 -9.55 3.18 7.30
CA PRO A 199 -8.53 4.12 6.82
C PRO A 199 -8.11 5.06 7.95
N TYR A 200 -6.83 5.42 7.95
CA TYR A 200 -6.37 6.53 8.79
C TYR A 200 -6.82 7.83 8.14
N ASP A 201 -7.52 8.64 8.91
CA ASP A 201 -7.80 10.01 8.54
C ASP A 201 -6.49 10.82 8.59
N VAL A 202 -6.16 11.48 7.48
CA VAL A 202 -4.87 12.17 7.31
C VAL A 202 -4.80 13.44 8.14
N GLU A 203 -5.93 14.07 8.47
CA GLU A 203 -5.99 15.32 9.21
C GLU A 203 -5.97 15.10 10.73
N THR A 204 -6.69 14.07 11.19
CA THR A 204 -6.83 13.75 12.62
C THR A 204 -5.88 12.65 13.09
N GLY A 205 -5.35 11.83 12.16
CA GLY A 205 -4.54 10.65 12.48
C GLY A 205 -5.34 9.51 13.10
N GLU A 206 -6.66 9.64 13.22
CA GLU A 206 -7.55 8.64 13.81
C GLU A 206 -8.00 7.61 12.77
N LYS A 207 -8.36 6.40 13.22
CA LYS A 207 -8.98 5.40 12.35
C LYS A 207 -10.43 5.79 12.11
N ALA A 208 -10.78 6.14 10.88
CA ALA A 208 -12.17 6.28 10.47
C ALA A 208 -12.74 4.89 10.20
N VAL A 209 -13.88 4.54 10.80
CA VAL A 209 -14.61 3.33 10.38
C VAL A 209 -15.44 3.70 9.16
N ALA A 210 -15.21 3.02 8.04
CA ALA A 210 -15.97 3.24 6.82
C ALA A 210 -16.75 1.96 6.47
N ASP A 211 -18.07 2.04 6.39
CA ASP A 211 -18.88 0.96 5.83
C ASP A 211 -18.90 1.08 4.29
N PRO A 212 -18.48 0.04 3.53
CA PRO A 212 -18.58 0.10 2.07
C PRO A 212 -20.00 0.34 1.57
N ALA A 213 -21.04 -0.01 2.33
CA ALA A 213 -22.43 0.24 1.95
C ALA A 213 -22.83 1.73 1.98
N GLU A 214 -22.08 2.57 2.71
CA GLU A 214 -22.35 4.01 2.85
C GLU A 214 -21.57 4.86 1.84
N MET A 215 -20.66 4.25 1.08
CA MET A 215 -19.84 4.95 0.09
C MET A 215 -20.47 4.97 -1.30
N PRO A 216 -20.21 6.02 -2.11
CA PRO A 216 -20.61 6.05 -3.53
C PRO A 216 -20.10 4.81 -4.27
N ALA A 217 -20.98 4.17 -5.04
CA ALA A 217 -20.65 2.94 -5.76
C ALA A 217 -19.56 3.20 -6.83
N VAL A 218 -18.43 2.49 -6.73
CA VAL A 218 -17.36 2.48 -7.75
C VAL A 218 -17.82 1.70 -8.98
N PHE A 219 -18.62 0.66 -8.78
CA PHE A 219 -19.10 -0.27 -9.82
C PHE A 219 -20.62 -0.22 -9.96
N ALA A 220 -21.17 0.92 -10.38
CA ALA A 220 -22.61 1.15 -10.44
C ALA A 220 -23.40 0.07 -11.22
N GLY A 221 -22.84 -0.47 -12.31
CA GLY A 221 -23.50 -1.53 -13.09
C GLY A 221 -23.57 -2.89 -12.40
N VAL A 222 -22.98 -3.07 -11.21
CA VAL A 222 -23.07 -4.29 -10.38
C VAL A 222 -24.40 -4.39 -9.64
N GLY A 223 -25.17 -3.30 -9.55
CA GLY A 223 -26.54 -3.29 -9.00
C GLY A 223 -26.62 -3.47 -7.48
N ALA A 224 -25.49 -3.45 -6.78
CA ALA A 224 -25.41 -3.51 -5.33
C ALA A 224 -24.40 -2.47 -4.81
N PRO A 225 -24.48 -2.07 -3.53
CA PRO A 225 -23.44 -1.27 -2.90
C PRO A 225 -22.06 -1.93 -3.03
N ASN A 226 -21.02 -1.12 -2.86
CA ASN A 226 -19.62 -1.51 -2.97
C ASN A 226 -19.30 -2.81 -2.20
N PRO A 227 -18.66 -3.83 -2.81
CA PRO A 227 -18.25 -5.04 -2.11
C PRO A 227 -17.01 -4.83 -1.26
N ASP A 228 -16.81 -5.66 -0.24
CA ASP A 228 -15.59 -5.65 0.57
C ASP A 228 -14.35 -6.09 -0.20
N ALA A 229 -14.50 -7.03 -1.13
CA ALA A 229 -13.43 -7.40 -2.04
C ALA A 229 -13.98 -7.88 -3.39
N ALA A 230 -13.24 -7.62 -4.46
CA ALA A 230 -13.57 -8.10 -5.81
C ALA A 230 -12.33 -8.12 -6.71
N GLN A 231 -12.35 -8.95 -7.76
CA GLN A 231 -11.28 -9.02 -8.74
C GLN A 231 -11.53 -8.04 -9.89
N ALA A 232 -10.51 -7.27 -10.27
CA ALA A 232 -10.64 -6.26 -11.32
C ALA A 232 -10.03 -6.67 -12.68
N VAL A 233 -8.99 -7.53 -12.70
CA VAL A 233 -8.20 -7.79 -13.93
C VAL A 233 -8.03 -9.28 -14.30
N ALA A 234 -8.69 -10.23 -13.62
CA ALA A 234 -8.53 -11.69 -13.83
C ALA A 234 -7.08 -12.23 -13.67
N ALA A 235 -6.13 -11.82 -14.51
CA ALA A 235 -4.70 -12.05 -14.38
C ALA A 235 -3.91 -10.75 -14.56
N LEU A 236 -2.85 -10.53 -13.78
CA LEU A 236 -2.00 -9.32 -13.89
C LEU A 236 -1.42 -9.13 -15.29
N LYS A 237 -1.12 -10.22 -16.00
CA LYS A 237 -0.60 -10.17 -17.38
C LYS A 237 -1.53 -9.45 -18.34
N ASP A 238 -2.84 -9.45 -18.08
CA ASP A 238 -3.88 -8.89 -18.95
C ASP A 238 -4.09 -7.38 -18.70
N TRP A 239 -3.48 -6.81 -17.65
CA TRP A 239 -3.53 -5.37 -17.40
C TRP A 239 -2.70 -4.61 -18.45
N SER A 240 -3.25 -3.56 -19.07
CA SER A 240 -2.54 -2.66 -19.97
C SER A 240 -2.80 -1.19 -19.65
N VAL A 241 -1.80 -0.34 -19.86
CA VAL A 241 -1.94 1.13 -19.76
C VAL A 241 -2.44 1.77 -21.06
N THR A 242 -2.35 1.06 -22.19
CA THR A 242 -2.79 1.55 -23.52
C THR A 242 -4.13 0.97 -23.93
N ALA A 243 -4.46 -0.22 -23.45
CA ALA A 243 -5.72 -0.91 -23.69
C ALA A 243 -6.43 -1.13 -22.35
N LEU A 244 -7.04 -0.06 -21.83
CA LEU A 244 -7.73 -0.11 -20.54
C LEU A 244 -8.91 -1.08 -20.60
N LEU A 245 -9.23 -1.68 -19.44
CA LEU A 245 -10.40 -2.55 -19.35
C LEU A 245 -11.68 -1.73 -19.58
N ALA A 246 -12.56 -2.26 -20.42
CA ALA A 246 -13.90 -1.70 -20.57
C ALA A 246 -14.66 -1.84 -19.25
N GLN A 247 -15.46 -0.82 -18.89
CA GLN A 247 -16.26 -0.83 -17.67
C GLN A 247 -17.10 -2.12 -17.54
N THR A 248 -17.75 -2.56 -18.63
CA THR A 248 -18.58 -3.78 -18.63
C THR A 248 -17.79 -5.05 -18.32
N VAL A 249 -16.51 -5.11 -18.70
CA VAL A 249 -15.61 -6.23 -18.37
C VAL A 249 -15.27 -6.21 -16.89
N VAL A 250 -14.90 -5.05 -16.35
CA VAL A 250 -14.61 -4.89 -14.91
C VAL A 250 -15.84 -5.24 -14.09
N GLU A 251 -17.01 -4.69 -14.43
CA GLU A 251 -18.26 -5.00 -13.73
C GLU A 251 -18.65 -6.47 -13.85
N GLY A 252 -18.38 -7.13 -14.97
CA GLY A 252 -18.59 -8.56 -15.15
C GLY A 252 -17.70 -9.41 -14.23
N LEU A 253 -16.42 -9.05 -14.10
CA LEU A 253 -15.47 -9.69 -13.17
C LEU A 253 -15.84 -9.43 -11.71
N VAL A 254 -16.23 -8.20 -11.39
CA VAL A 254 -16.70 -7.85 -10.04
C VAL A 254 -17.97 -8.63 -9.72
N LYS A 255 -18.97 -8.68 -10.62
CA LYS A 255 -20.19 -9.48 -10.42
C LYS A 255 -19.90 -10.96 -10.13
N SER A 256 -18.92 -11.53 -10.82
CA SER A 256 -18.59 -12.95 -10.69
C SER A 256 -17.74 -13.28 -9.47
N THR A 257 -16.97 -12.32 -8.93
CA THR A 257 -16.00 -12.55 -7.85
C THR A 257 -16.27 -11.80 -6.55
N ALA A 258 -17.20 -10.84 -6.56
CA ALA A 258 -17.46 -9.96 -5.43
C ALA A 258 -17.78 -10.76 -4.16
N ARG A 259 -17.09 -10.39 -3.09
CA ARG A 259 -17.32 -10.88 -1.74
C ARG A 259 -17.94 -9.77 -0.93
N ARG A 260 -19.05 -10.11 -0.27
CA ARG A 260 -19.68 -9.27 0.75
C ARG A 260 -19.21 -9.80 2.10
N GLY A 261 -18.86 -8.92 3.03
CA GLY A 261 -18.39 -9.32 4.36
C GLY A 261 -16.96 -8.86 4.62
N ALA A 262 -16.71 -8.45 5.85
CA ALA A 262 -15.51 -7.72 6.22
C ALA A 262 -14.24 -8.51 5.91
N VAL A 263 -13.34 -7.88 5.14
CA VAL A 263 -11.98 -8.36 4.90
C VAL A 263 -11.03 -7.55 5.78
N ALA A 264 -10.18 -8.24 6.52
CA ALA A 264 -9.14 -7.62 7.33
C ALA A 264 -7.76 -7.93 6.74
N ALA A 265 -6.92 -6.91 6.62
CA ALA A 265 -5.50 -7.09 6.37
C ALA A 265 -4.79 -7.35 7.70
N LYS A 266 -3.94 -8.38 7.75
CA LYS A 266 -3.07 -8.70 8.87
C LYS A 266 -1.61 -8.65 8.42
N ALA A 267 -0.70 -8.54 9.38
CA ALA A 267 0.71 -8.73 9.10
C ALA A 267 0.94 -10.16 8.59
N ALA A 268 1.53 -10.29 7.40
CA ALA A 268 1.98 -11.58 6.90
C ALA A 268 3.36 -11.92 7.49
N TRP A 269 3.56 -13.20 7.79
CA TRP A 269 4.80 -13.74 8.35
C TRP A 269 5.52 -14.60 7.32
N ILE A 270 6.86 -14.52 7.27
CA ILE A 270 7.69 -15.29 6.32
C ILE A 270 7.35 -16.78 6.38
N ASP A 271 7.26 -17.37 7.57
CA ASP A 271 7.01 -18.82 7.73
C ASP A 271 5.64 -19.25 7.18
N ASP A 272 4.64 -18.37 7.26
CA ASP A 272 3.30 -18.67 6.77
C ASP A 272 3.21 -18.46 5.25
N LEU A 273 3.94 -17.48 4.71
CA LEU A 273 4.09 -17.27 3.27
C LEU A 273 4.91 -18.41 2.62
N ALA A 274 5.95 -18.91 3.29
CA ALA A 274 6.79 -20.01 2.80
C ALA A 274 6.04 -21.34 2.60
N LYS A 275 4.87 -21.50 3.24
CA LYS A 275 4.01 -22.68 3.07
C LYS A 275 3.23 -22.68 1.77
N VAL A 276 3.04 -21.51 1.15
CA VAL A 276 2.24 -21.35 -0.06
C VAL A 276 3.06 -20.95 -1.27
N VAL A 277 4.26 -20.41 -1.06
CA VAL A 277 5.19 -19.99 -2.10
C VAL A 277 6.60 -20.42 -1.71
N THR A 278 7.36 -20.98 -2.66
CA THR A 278 8.76 -21.33 -2.46
C THR A 278 9.61 -20.06 -2.42
N LEU A 279 9.83 -19.53 -1.21
CA LEU A 279 10.53 -18.27 -1.02
C LEU A 279 12.02 -18.37 -1.35
N THR A 280 12.54 -17.36 -2.03
CA THR A 280 13.97 -17.20 -2.33
C THR A 280 14.46 -15.82 -1.89
N ASN A 281 15.77 -15.70 -1.61
CA ASN A 281 16.43 -14.44 -1.25
C ASN A 281 15.76 -13.70 -0.07
N LEU A 282 15.47 -14.45 1.00
CA LEU A 282 14.92 -13.89 2.23
C LEU A 282 15.88 -12.85 2.84
N PRO A 283 15.35 -11.80 3.51
CA PRO A 283 16.21 -10.88 4.25
C PRO A 283 17.00 -11.69 5.29
N PRO A 284 18.30 -11.40 5.47
CA PRO A 284 19.10 -12.12 6.45
C PRO A 284 18.43 -12.00 7.83
N PRO A 285 18.42 -13.07 8.64
CA PRO A 285 17.94 -12.97 10.02
C PRO A 285 18.72 -11.85 10.70
N ARG A 286 18.00 -10.89 11.30
CA ARG A 286 18.60 -9.74 11.96
C ARG A 286 19.58 -10.28 13.01
N ALA A 287 20.87 -9.98 12.86
CA ALA A 287 21.90 -10.46 13.78
C ALA A 287 21.51 -10.08 15.22
N ALA A 288 21.61 -11.04 16.14
CA ALA A 288 21.43 -10.77 17.56
C ALA A 288 22.38 -9.65 17.98
N PRO A 289 21.95 -8.71 18.85
CA PRO A 289 22.85 -7.70 19.37
C PRO A 289 24.06 -8.43 19.99
N GLN A 290 25.25 -8.13 19.48
CA GLN A 290 26.47 -8.57 20.14
C GLN A 290 26.47 -7.91 21.52
N ALA A 291 26.45 -8.73 22.57
CA ALA A 291 26.58 -8.27 23.94
C ALA A 291 27.95 -7.57 24.10
N PRO A 292 28.03 -6.52 24.94
CA PRO A 292 29.22 -5.68 25.10
C PRO A 292 30.45 -6.47 25.57
#